data_AF-A0A940EIN4-F1
#
_entry.id   AF-A0A940EIN4-F1
#
_cell.length_a   1.000
_cell.length_b   1.000
_cell.length_c   1.000
_cell.angle_alpha   90.00
_cell.angle_beta   90.00
_cell.angle_gamma   90.00
#
_symmetry.space_group_name_H-M   'P 1'
#
loop_
_entity.id
_entity.type
_entity.pdbx_description
1 polymer ?
#
loop_
_entity_poly.entity_id
_entity_poly.type
_entity_poly.pdbx_seq_one_letter_code
_entity_poly.pdbx_strand_id
1 'polypeptide(L)' 'MNNFKLSKVALAIMLALGMTACSSNYQFGDVSRAYCASTSPDFRLELKHQLNEQGVQVGVDYCSAFGLVDAMARR' A
#
# COMPACT_ATOMS: atom_id res chain seq x y z
N MET A 1 20.56 -7.20 -38.81
CA MET A 1 19.23 -7.50 -38.20
C MET A 1 19.35 -7.56 -36.67
N ASN A 2 19.93 -6.54 -36.02
CA ASN A 2 20.31 -6.61 -34.59
C ASN A 2 19.56 -5.60 -33.70
N ASN A 3 18.98 -4.54 -34.26
CA ASN A 3 18.30 -3.49 -33.49
C ASN A 3 16.90 -3.90 -32.98
N PHE A 4 16.23 -4.82 -33.69
CA PHE A 4 14.87 -5.27 -33.31
C PHE A 4 14.87 -6.24 -32.12
N LYS A 5 15.98 -6.97 -31.88
CA LYS A 5 16.14 -7.84 -30.72
C LYS A 5 16.44 -7.04 -29.45
N LEU A 6 17.22 -5.95 -29.56
CA LEU A 6 17.57 -5.08 -28.44
C LEU A 6 16.33 -4.39 -27.84
N SER A 7 15.40 -3.94 -28.70
CA SER A 7 14.14 -3.30 -28.28
C SER A 7 13.22 -4.23 -27.50
N LYS A 8 13.10 -5.50 -27.91
CA LYS A 8 12.27 -6.50 -27.19
C LYS A 8 12.85 -6.88 -25.83
N VAL A 9 14.18 -6.97 -25.73
CA VAL A 9 14.87 -7.24 -24.45
C VAL A 9 14.73 -6.05 -23.50
N ALA A 10 14.88 -4.82 -24.00
CA ALA A 10 14.67 -3.61 -23.21
C ALA A 10 13.21 -3.50 -22.69
N LEU A 11 12.22 -3.83 -23.53
CA LEU A 11 10.82 -3.86 -23.13
C LEU A 11 10.55 -4.94 -22.07
N ALA A 12 11.14 -6.13 -22.21
CA ALA A 12 11.01 -7.20 -21.22
C ALA A 12 11.65 -6.83 -19.87
N ILE A 13 12.79 -6.15 -19.87
CA ILE A 13 13.45 -5.67 -18.66
C ILE A 13 12.62 -4.57 -17.97
N MET A 14 12.08 -3.62 -18.74
CA MET A 14 11.15 -2.59 -18.21
C MET A 14 9.91 -3.22 -17.56
N LEU A 15 9.32 -4.24 -18.19
CA LEU A 15 8.17 -4.93 -17.63
C LEU A 15 8.52 -5.69 -16.35
N ALA A 16 9.67 -6.37 -16.31
CA ALA A 16 10.13 -7.10 -15.13
C ALA A 16 10.42 -6.17 -13.94
N LEU A 17 11.00 -4.98 -14.19
CA LEU A 17 11.26 -3.98 -13.15
C LEU A 17 9.97 -3.32 -12.63
N GLY A 18 8.94 -3.16 -13.46
CA GLY A 18 7.64 -2.63 -13.03
C GLY A 18 6.88 -3.55 -12.07
N MET A 19 7.08 -4.87 -12.18
CA MET A 19 6.35 -5.85 -11.35
C MET A 19 6.93 -6.02 -9.94
N THR A 20 8.20 -5.69 -9.71
CA THR A 20 8.80 -5.78 -8.36
C THR A 20 8.35 -4.67 -7.41
N ALA A 21 7.90 -3.52 -7.96
CA ALA A 21 7.40 -2.39 -7.18
C ALA A 21 6.01 -2.65 -6.56
N CYS A 22 5.18 -3.52 -7.14
CA CYS A 22 3.83 -3.79 -6.63
C CYS A 22 3.78 -4.85 -5.52
N SER A 23 4.83 -5.68 -5.36
CA SER A 23 4.83 -6.83 -4.45
C SER A 23 5.64 -6.62 -3.16
N SER A 24 6.38 -5.51 -3.03
CA SER A 24 7.48 -5.43 -2.04
C SER A 24 7.15 -4.80 -0.71
N ASN A 25 5.89 -4.46 -0.39
CA ASN A 25 5.36 -4.32 0.99
C ASN A 25 4.02 -3.59 1.00
N TYR A 26 2.92 -4.33 1.16
CA TYR A 26 1.62 -3.73 1.49
C TYR A 26 1.62 -3.26 2.96
N GLN A 27 2.47 -2.29 3.31
CA GLN A 27 2.60 -1.71 4.65
C GLN A 27 1.36 -0.90 5.07
N PHE A 28 0.62 -0.40 4.10
CA PHE A 28 -0.57 0.41 4.32
C PHE A 28 -1.63 -0.32 5.17
N GLY A 29 -1.84 -1.62 4.92
CA GLY A 29 -2.78 -2.43 5.70
C GLY A 29 -2.37 -2.61 7.17
N ASP A 30 -1.07 -2.72 7.43
CA ASP A 30 -0.54 -2.88 8.79
C ASP A 30 -0.63 -1.58 9.60
N VAL A 31 -0.33 -0.43 8.97
CA VAL A 31 -0.48 0.90 9.60
C VAL A 31 -1.95 1.19 9.90
N SER A 32 -2.85 0.87 8.95
CA SER A 32 -4.31 1.03 9.13
C SER A 32 -4.82 0.20 10.32
N ARG A 33 -4.37 -1.06 10.43
CA ARG A 33 -4.70 -1.95 11.53
C ARG A 33 -4.17 -1.43 12.86
N ALA A 34 -2.90 -1.00 12.91
CA ALA A 34 -2.30 -0.43 14.10
C ALA A 34 -3.02 0.85 14.55
N TYR A 35 -3.42 1.70 13.61
CA TYR A 35 -4.16 2.93 13.89
C TYR A 35 -5.51 2.62 14.56
N CYS A 36 -6.25 1.65 14.01
CA CYS A 36 -7.57 1.28 14.52
C CYS A 36 -7.53 0.47 15.82
N ALA A 37 -6.46 -0.29 16.06
CA ALA A 37 -6.27 -1.04 17.31
C ALA A 37 -5.67 -0.21 18.45
N SER A 38 -5.02 0.91 18.16
CA SER A 38 -4.36 1.75 19.17
C SER A 38 -5.36 2.52 20.03
N THR A 39 -5.13 2.50 21.34
CA THR A 39 -5.84 3.31 22.36
C THR A 39 -5.03 4.53 22.82
N SER A 40 -3.75 4.63 22.44
CA SER A 40 -2.88 5.75 22.83
C SER A 40 -3.05 6.92 21.85
N PRO A 41 -3.44 8.13 22.32
CA PRO A 41 -3.65 9.29 21.46
C PRO A 41 -2.41 9.70 20.67
N ASP A 42 -1.25 9.76 21.32
CA ASP A 42 0.01 10.19 20.69
C ASP A 42 0.45 9.21 19.61
N PHE A 43 0.33 7.91 19.88
CA PHE A 43 0.65 6.89 18.89
C PHE A 43 -0.33 6.89 17.71
N ARG A 44 -1.61 7.18 17.95
CA ARG A 44 -2.61 7.34 16.88
C ARG A 44 -2.30 8.56 16.00
N LEU A 45 -1.80 9.65 16.57
CA LEU A 45 -1.44 10.85 15.79
C LEU A 45 -0.28 10.55 14.84
N GLU A 46 0.75 9.86 15.31
CA GLU A 46 1.88 9.42 14.49
C GLU A 46 1.42 8.52 13.33
N LEU A 47 0.61 7.49 13.62
CA LEU A 47 0.08 6.61 12.58
C LEU A 47 -0.84 7.34 11.60
N LYS A 48 -1.62 8.32 12.07
CA LYS A 48 -2.43 9.19 11.20
C LYS A 48 -1.55 10.01 10.25
N HIS A 49 -0.41 10.51 10.72
CA HIS A 49 0.54 11.23 9.88
C HIS A 49 1.10 10.32 8.78
N GLN A 50 1.54 9.11 9.13
CA GLN A 50 2.05 8.13 8.16
C GLN A 50 1.01 7.74 7.11
N LEU A 51 -0.25 7.53 7.53
CA LEU A 51 -1.34 7.27 6.58
C LEU A 51 -1.57 8.46 5.64
N ASN A 52 -1.47 9.68 6.15
CA ASN A 52 -1.63 10.88 5.33
C ASN A 52 -0.46 11.08 4.34
N GLU A 53 0.78 10.79 4.73
CA GLU A 53 1.94 10.77 3.81
C GLU A 53 1.77 9.74 2.68
N GLN A 54 1.05 8.65 2.96
CA GLN A 54 0.67 7.64 1.97
C GLN A 54 -0.60 8.02 1.17
N GLY A 55 -1.09 9.25 1.32
CA GLY A 55 -2.23 9.79 0.58
C GLY A 55 -3.60 9.39 1.15
N VAL A 56 -3.66 8.85 2.36
CA VAL A 56 -4.90 8.38 2.99
C VAL A 56 -5.38 9.33 4.07
N GLN A 57 -6.58 9.84 3.84
CA GLN A 57 -7.25 10.73 4.78
C GLN A 57 -8.08 9.93 5.78
N VAL A 58 -7.68 10.00 7.05
CA VAL A 58 -8.35 9.30 8.16
C VAL A 58 -9.48 10.17 8.73
N GLY A 59 -10.71 9.84 8.33
CA GLY A 59 -11.95 10.41 8.87
C GLY A 59 -12.55 9.61 10.04
N VAL A 60 -13.72 10.04 10.52
CA VAL A 60 -14.41 9.41 11.67
C VAL A 60 -14.82 7.96 11.41
N ASP A 61 -15.21 7.64 10.18
CA ASP A 61 -15.64 6.29 9.77
C ASP A 61 -14.50 5.43 9.20
N TYR A 62 -13.25 5.88 9.33
CA TYR A 62 -12.12 5.19 8.71
C TYR A 62 -11.96 3.75 9.22
N CYS A 63 -12.07 3.55 10.55
CA CYS A 63 -11.87 2.23 11.14
C CYS A 63 -13.04 1.25 10.90
N SER A 64 -14.27 1.76 10.76
CA SER A 64 -15.41 0.93 10.38
C SER A 64 -15.30 0.49 8.92
N ALA A 65 -14.91 1.39 8.02
CA ALA A 65 -14.65 1.07 6.63
C ALA A 65 -13.47 0.09 6.47
N PHE A 66 -12.36 0.31 7.18
CA PHE A 66 -11.23 -0.62 7.20
C PHE A 66 -11.63 -2.01 7.67
N GLY A 67 -12.40 -2.12 8.76
CA GLY A 67 -12.87 -3.40 9.29
C GLY A 67 -13.75 -4.16 8.30
N LEU A 68 -14.62 -3.45 7.56
CA LEU A 68 -15.44 -4.05 6.51
C LEU A 68 -14.57 -4.60 5.36
N VAL A 69 -13.59 -3.84 4.90
CA VAL A 69 -12.67 -4.25 3.82
C VAL A 69 -11.80 -5.43 4.25
N ASP A 70 -11.21 -5.39 5.46
CA ASP A 70 -10.40 -6.51 6.00
C ASP A 70 -11.25 -7.79 6.12
N ALA A 71 -12.52 -7.69 6.54
CA ALA A 71 -13.43 -8.83 6.61
C ALA A 71 -13.79 -9.41 5.24
N MET A 72 -13.93 -8.57 4.21
CA MET A 72 -14.21 -9.02 2.85
C MET A 72 -12.99 -9.66 2.17
N ALA A 73 -11.78 -9.12 2.41
CA ALA A 73 -10.54 -9.58 1.78
C ALA A 73 -10.00 -10.91 2.33
N ARG A 74 -10.50 -11.39 3.47
CA ARG A 74 -10.10 -12.66 4.11
C ARG A 74 -10.97 -13.87 3.72
N ARG A 75 -11.86 -13.75 2.73
CA ARG A 75 -12.56 -14.89 2.11
C ARG A 75 -11.77 -15.46 0.94
#